data_AF-A0A9P1ABW4-F1
#
_entry.id   AF-A0A9P1ABW4-F1
#
_cell.length_a   1.000
_cell.length_b   1.000
_cell.length_c   1.000
_cell.angle_alpha   90.00
_cell.angle_beta   90.00
_cell.angle_gamma   90.00
#
_symmetry.space_group_name_H-M   'P 1'
#
loop_
_entity.id
_entity.type
_entity.pdbx_description
1 polymer ?
#
loop_
_entity_poly.entity_id
_entity_poly.type
_entity_poly.pdbx_seq_one_letter_code
_entity_poly.pdbx_strand_id
1 'polypeptide(L)'
;MHYFQKFFQSSSTKLSSEIGDVATVSLPSPLEPTTAKCATPDQARRIVRTIDGQQLVLCADDVKYLSVIENMFVNVKALNNAFAEEPFVIIPISIESSTMQKIIDWSRAAKKHNEETLDFRQFFPEITVKECIQILEASLFLETTALGKCAGKWLAAKLEGKSTGEMANILEVPNVGLDPERKQKLSAYSRVVSGDAPSGYFD
;
A
#
# COMPACT_ATOMS: atom_id res chain seq x y z
N MET A 1 26.33 -30.13 27.89
CA MET A 1 25.99 -29.94 26.46
C MET A 1 26.62 -28.64 25.99
N HIS A 2 27.70 -28.76 25.23
CA HIS A 2 28.26 -27.68 24.41
C HIS A 2 27.38 -27.52 23.17
N TYR A 3 27.23 -26.30 22.63
CA TYR A 3 27.55 -25.95 21.23
C TYR A 3 27.09 -24.51 20.91
N PHE A 4 27.95 -23.77 20.20
CA PHE A 4 27.79 -22.41 19.64
C PHE A 4 27.96 -21.20 20.57
N GLN A 5 29.18 -21.02 21.07
CA GLN A 5 29.70 -19.71 21.48
C GLN A 5 31.15 -19.55 20.96
N LYS A 6 31.34 -19.48 19.64
CA LYS A 6 32.63 -19.14 19.01
C LYS A 6 32.43 -18.61 17.59
N PHE A 7 32.45 -17.29 17.44
CA PHE A 7 32.83 -16.47 16.28
C PHE A 7 32.49 -15.05 16.79
N PHE A 8 33.35 -14.36 17.53
CA PHE A 8 34.59 -13.72 17.08
C PHE A 8 35.53 -13.53 18.28
N GLN A 9 36.73 -14.09 18.21
CA GLN A 9 37.86 -13.65 19.03
C GLN A 9 39.16 -13.79 18.22
N SER A 10 40.04 -12.81 18.41
CA SER A 10 41.30 -12.50 17.71
C SER A 10 41.09 -11.77 16.37
N SER A 11 41.62 -10.56 16.17
CA SER A 11 42.97 -10.14 16.54
C SER A 11 43.02 -8.75 17.19
N SER A 12 43.51 -8.71 18.42
CA SER A 12 44.14 -7.53 19.00
C SER A 12 45.63 -7.56 18.65
N THR A 13 46.05 -6.75 17.69
CA THR A 13 47.46 -6.36 17.55
C THR A 13 47.50 -4.84 17.51
N LYS A 14 47.99 -4.23 18.61
CA LYS A 14 48.45 -2.85 18.61
C LYS A 14 49.66 -2.73 17.68
N LEU A 15 49.62 -1.79 16.75
CA LEU A 15 50.81 -1.09 16.26
C LEU A 15 50.42 0.21 15.53
N SER A 16 50.95 1.30 16.08
CA SER A 16 51.40 2.56 15.46
C SER A 16 50.44 3.43 14.66
N SER A 17 50.38 4.67 15.15
CA SER A 17 50.18 5.92 14.42
C SER A 17 50.78 5.92 13.01
N GLU A 18 49.94 6.20 12.01
CA GLU A 18 50.30 7.05 10.88
C GLU A 18 49.03 7.55 10.18
N ILE A 19 49.08 8.84 9.87
CA ILE A 19 48.03 9.67 9.28
C ILE A 19 47.78 9.22 7.84
N GLY A 20 46.52 9.02 7.47
CA GLY A 20 46.11 8.82 6.09
C GLY A 20 44.62 9.07 5.95
N ASP A 21 44.26 10.18 5.32
CA ASP A 21 42.91 10.51 4.88
C ASP A 21 42.23 9.30 4.22
N VAL A 22 41.23 8.74 4.89
CA VAL A 22 40.29 7.81 4.26
C VAL A 22 38.91 8.40 4.46
N ALA A 23 38.36 8.88 3.35
CA ALA A 23 37.03 9.44 3.23
C ALA A 23 36.04 8.65 4.09
N THR A 24 35.54 9.31 5.13
CA THR A 24 34.41 8.81 5.91
C THR A 24 33.25 8.76 4.94
N VAL A 25 32.92 7.56 4.44
CA VAL A 25 31.63 7.31 3.79
C VAL A 25 30.61 7.68 4.83
N SER A 26 30.03 8.87 4.67
CA SER A 26 28.97 9.36 5.51
C SER A 26 27.85 8.34 5.40
N LEU A 27 27.60 7.60 6.48
CA LEU A 27 26.35 6.88 6.66
C LEU A 27 25.23 7.86 6.29
N PRO A 28 24.29 7.49 5.41
CA PRO A 28 23.17 8.38 5.11
C PRO A 28 22.52 8.74 6.44
N SER A 29 22.44 10.04 6.71
CA SER A 29 21.66 10.59 7.81
C SER A 29 20.29 9.89 7.86
N PRO A 30 19.71 9.63 9.04
CA PRO A 30 18.36 9.10 9.12
C PRO A 30 17.49 9.97 8.23
N LEU A 31 16.94 9.38 7.17
CA LEU A 31 16.05 10.05 6.22
C LEU A 31 15.12 10.92 7.06
N GLU A 32 15.22 12.25 6.88
CA GLU A 32 14.29 13.15 7.54
C GLU A 32 12.90 12.61 7.27
N PRO A 33 12.10 12.27 8.31
CA PRO A 33 10.79 11.73 8.07
C PRO A 33 10.06 12.73 7.21
N THR A 34 9.48 12.27 6.10
CA THR A 34 8.59 13.06 5.25
C THR A 34 7.44 13.52 6.14
N THR A 35 7.62 14.68 6.78
CA THR A 35 6.94 15.00 8.04
C THR A 35 5.50 15.37 7.74
N ALA A 36 4.54 14.68 8.35
CA ALA A 36 3.21 15.25 8.46
C ALA A 36 3.30 16.60 9.20
N LYS A 37 2.63 17.61 8.65
CA LYS A 37 2.44 18.90 9.32
C LYS A 37 1.38 18.72 10.41
N CYS A 38 1.80 18.31 11.61
CA CYS A 38 0.91 18.25 12.75
C CYS A 38 0.45 19.65 13.14
N ALA A 39 -0.84 19.78 13.46
CA ALA A 39 -1.45 21.06 13.75
C ALA A 39 -0.87 21.71 15.02
N THR A 40 -0.32 20.91 15.94
CA THR A 40 0.34 21.39 17.16
C THR A 40 1.68 20.67 17.39
N PRO A 41 2.70 21.36 17.95
CA PRO A 41 4.00 20.78 18.26
C PRO A 41 3.96 19.58 19.22
N ASP A 42 2.99 19.58 20.15
CA ASP A 42 2.84 18.58 21.22
C ASP A 42 1.96 17.37 20.83
N GLN A 43 1.53 17.30 19.56
CA GLN A 43 0.68 16.21 19.11
C GLN A 43 1.46 14.90 19.06
N ALA A 44 0.89 13.85 19.67
CA ALA A 44 1.49 12.51 19.65
C ALA A 44 1.70 12.05 18.20
N ARG A 45 2.94 11.68 17.88
CA ARG A 45 3.33 11.17 16.57
C ARG A 45 3.12 9.66 16.51
N ARG A 46 2.85 9.17 15.31
CA ARG A 46 2.58 7.77 14.99
C ARG A 46 3.42 7.41 13.79
N ILE A 47 4.40 6.53 13.98
CA ILE A 47 5.33 6.17 12.91
C ILE A 47 4.83 4.91 12.22
N VAL A 48 4.60 5.02 10.92
CA VAL A 48 4.17 3.92 10.06
C VAL A 48 5.30 3.58 9.11
N ARG A 49 5.68 2.31 9.02
CA ARG A 49 6.67 1.83 8.04
C ARG A 49 5.98 1.13 6.87
N THR A 50 6.28 1.60 5.66
CA THR A 50 5.79 1.05 4.39
C THR A 50 6.76 0.03 3.81
N ILE A 51 6.34 -0.70 2.77
CA ILE A 51 7.10 -1.85 2.22
C ILE A 51 8.42 -1.43 1.56
N ASP A 52 8.50 -0.19 1.08
CA ASP A 52 9.69 0.45 0.53
C ASP A 52 10.72 0.84 1.62
N GLY A 53 10.44 0.50 2.90
CA GLY A 53 11.30 0.78 4.03
C GLY A 53 11.21 2.23 4.54
N GLN A 54 10.38 3.07 3.92
CA GLN A 54 10.19 4.45 4.36
C GLN A 54 9.35 4.54 5.63
N GLN A 55 9.58 5.60 6.39
CA GLN A 55 8.85 5.91 7.60
C GLN A 55 7.97 7.13 7.36
N LEU A 56 6.66 6.91 7.45
CA LEU A 56 5.65 7.96 7.42
C LEU A 56 5.30 8.36 8.85
N VAL A 57 5.53 9.62 9.19
CA VAL A 57 5.12 10.17 10.48
C VAL A 57 3.72 10.71 10.31
N LEU A 58 2.76 10.11 11.01
CA LEU A 58 1.37 10.52 11.06
C LEU A 58 1.12 11.27 12.37
N CYS A 59 0.27 12.28 12.30
CA CYS A 59 -0.22 12.94 13.50
C CYS A 59 -1.30 12.04 14.13
N ALA A 60 -1.43 12.04 15.46
CA ALA A 60 -2.46 11.22 16.12
C ALA A 60 -3.87 11.44 15.56
N ASP A 61 -4.19 12.65 15.09
CA ASP A 61 -5.49 12.92 14.49
C ASP A 61 -5.65 12.33 13.10
N ASP A 62 -4.57 12.07 12.36
CA ASP A 62 -4.63 11.41 11.05
C ASP A 62 -4.95 9.92 11.18
N VAL A 63 -4.47 9.30 12.27
CA VAL A 63 -4.60 7.87 12.54
C VAL A 63 -5.99 7.51 13.07
N LYS A 64 -6.68 8.44 13.74
CA LYS A 64 -8.08 8.23 14.16
C LYS A 64 -9.04 7.92 13.01
N TYR A 65 -8.67 8.23 11.77
CA TYR A 65 -9.48 7.93 10.58
C TYR A 65 -9.18 6.57 9.97
N LEU A 66 -8.10 5.93 10.41
CA LEU A 66 -7.66 4.62 9.99
C LEU A 66 -7.79 3.71 11.20
N SER A 67 -9.03 3.28 11.48
CA SER A 67 -9.41 2.43 12.63
C SER A 67 -8.43 1.28 12.85
N VAL A 68 -8.01 0.65 11.75
CA VAL A 68 -7.05 -0.45 11.73
C VAL A 68 -5.68 -0.02 12.26
N ILE A 69 -5.15 1.12 11.78
CA ILE A 69 -3.86 1.65 12.25
C ILE A 69 -3.97 2.08 13.71
N GLU A 70 -5.06 2.73 14.11
CA GLU A 70 -5.29 3.11 15.51
C GLU A 70 -5.26 1.89 16.43
N ASN A 71 -5.98 0.82 16.05
CA ASN A 71 -6.00 -0.45 16.78
C ASN A 71 -4.61 -1.10 16.84
N MET A 72 -3.83 -1.05 15.75
CA MET A 72 -2.45 -1.55 15.76
C MET A 72 -1.60 -0.79 16.77
N PHE A 73 -1.71 0.54 16.86
CA PHE A 73 -0.98 1.32 17.85
C PHE A 73 -1.45 1.07 19.30
N VAL A 74 -2.75 0.91 19.52
CA VAL A 74 -3.28 0.53 20.85
C VAL A 74 -2.70 -0.81 21.30
N ASN A 75 -2.68 -1.80 20.39
CA ASN A 75 -2.13 -3.13 20.67
C ASN A 75 -0.61 -3.08 20.94
N VAL A 76 0.15 -2.33 20.13
CA VAL A 76 1.59 -2.14 20.35
C VAL A 76 1.87 -1.46 21.70
N LYS A 77 1.09 -0.44 22.06
CA LYS A 77 1.23 0.24 23.35
C LYS A 77 0.93 -0.68 24.53
N ALA A 78 -0.09 -1.53 24.42
CA ALA A 78 -0.43 -2.51 25.45
C ALA A 78 0.68 -3.58 25.63
N LEU A 79 1.41 -3.91 24.57
CA LEU A 79 2.53 -4.86 24.62
C LEU A 79 3.82 -4.25 25.16
N ASN A 80 4.06 -2.96 24.91
CA ASN A 80 5.36 -2.32 25.16
C ASN A 80 5.57 -1.71 26.55
N ASN A 81 4.64 -1.85 27.50
CA ASN A 81 4.74 -1.60 28.96
C ASN A 81 5.95 -0.77 29.47
N ALA A 82 6.22 0.42 28.91
CA ALA A 82 7.29 1.38 29.29
C ALA A 82 8.70 1.27 28.65
N PHE A 83 8.83 0.96 27.35
CA PHE A 83 10.05 1.31 26.61
C PHE A 83 10.00 2.74 26.02
N ALA A 84 11.13 3.45 26.09
CA ALA A 84 11.29 4.86 25.74
C ALA A 84 11.41 5.15 24.23
N GLU A 85 11.26 4.13 23.37
CA GLU A 85 11.25 4.31 21.93
C GLU A 85 9.85 4.72 21.44
N GLU A 86 9.80 5.66 20.49
CA GLU A 86 8.52 6.03 19.86
C GLU A 86 7.90 4.78 19.21
N PRO A 87 6.66 4.40 19.58
CA PRO A 87 6.05 3.21 19.02
C PRO A 87 5.86 3.41 17.51
N PHE A 88 6.24 2.40 16.74
CA PHE A 88 6.00 2.34 15.31
C PHE A 88 5.19 1.10 14.95
N VAL A 89 4.49 1.17 13.82
CA VAL A 89 3.71 0.06 13.25
C VAL A 89 4.20 -0.21 11.84
N ILE A 90 4.36 -1.48 11.50
CA ILE A 90 4.65 -1.92 10.13
C ILE A 90 3.33 -2.26 9.46
N ILE A 91 3.02 -1.65 8.32
CA ILE A 91 1.84 -2.03 7.54
C ILE A 91 2.17 -3.30 6.75
N PRO A 92 1.43 -4.41 6.94
CA PRO A 92 1.73 -5.70 6.33
C PRO A 92 1.18 -5.82 4.90
N ILE A 93 1.12 -4.73 4.14
CA ILE A 93 0.66 -4.72 2.75
C ILE A 93 1.67 -4.00 1.85
N SER A 94 1.68 -4.40 0.57
CA SER A 94 2.61 -3.91 -0.45
C SER A 94 2.25 -2.52 -0.96
N ILE A 95 2.24 -1.53 -0.08
CA ILE A 95 1.96 -0.14 -0.39
C ILE A 95 3.22 0.72 -0.33
N GLU A 96 3.48 1.49 -1.40
CA GLU A 96 4.54 2.49 -1.42
C GLU A 96 4.16 3.70 -0.55
N SER A 97 5.16 4.34 0.05
CA SER A 97 4.99 5.53 0.90
C SER A 97 4.22 6.67 0.22
N SER A 98 4.51 6.91 -1.06
CA SER A 98 3.83 7.92 -1.89
C SER A 98 2.33 7.66 -2.03
N THR A 99 1.95 6.40 -2.29
CA THR A 99 0.54 5.98 -2.37
C THR A 99 -0.13 6.09 -1.01
N MET A 100 0.53 5.62 0.06
CA MET A 100 -0.01 5.69 1.41
C MET A 100 -0.28 7.14 1.86
N GLN A 101 0.62 8.08 1.52
CA GLN A 101 0.41 9.49 1.83
C GLN A 101 -0.84 10.06 1.16
N LYS A 102 -1.11 9.72 -0.10
CA LYS A 102 -2.33 10.13 -0.82
C LYS A 102 -3.60 9.54 -0.18
N ILE A 103 -3.55 8.29 0.29
CA ILE A 103 -4.66 7.65 1.02
C ILE A 103 -4.95 8.41 2.31
N ILE A 104 -3.91 8.79 3.06
CA ILE A 104 -4.08 9.60 4.27
C ILE A 104 -4.71 10.96 3.95
N ASP A 105 -4.28 11.62 2.87
CA ASP A 105 -4.86 12.89 2.42
C ASP A 105 -6.34 12.76 2.02
N TRP A 106 -6.70 11.67 1.34
CA TRP A 106 -8.10 11.31 1.07
C TRP A 106 -8.89 11.15 2.36
N SER A 107 -8.41 10.34 3.30
CA SER A 107 -9.08 10.11 4.59
C SER A 107 -9.28 11.40 5.38
N ARG A 108 -8.31 12.32 5.34
CA ARG A 108 -8.43 13.66 5.97
C ARG A 108 -9.55 14.49 5.33
N ALA A 109 -9.67 14.46 4.00
CA ALA A 109 -10.71 15.19 3.28
C ALA A 109 -12.10 14.57 3.50
N ALA A 110 -12.19 13.24 3.51
CA ALA A 110 -13.41 12.46 3.69
C ALA A 110 -14.07 12.69 5.05
N LYS A 111 -13.30 13.18 6.04
CA LYS A 111 -13.83 13.54 7.36
C LYS A 111 -14.33 14.99 7.43
N LYS A 112 -13.72 15.90 6.66
CA LYS A 112 -14.13 17.32 6.62
C LYS A 112 -15.36 17.54 5.75
N HIS A 113 -15.51 16.71 4.74
CA HIS A 113 -16.57 16.76 3.75
C HIS A 113 -17.32 15.43 3.73
N ASN A 114 -18.43 15.35 3.01
CA ASN A 114 -19.03 14.04 2.75
C ASN A 114 -18.12 13.27 1.79
N GLU A 115 -17.64 12.08 2.18
CA GLU A 115 -16.74 11.26 1.35
C GLU A 115 -17.29 10.99 -0.05
N GLU A 116 -18.62 10.89 -0.19
CA GLU A 116 -19.29 10.69 -1.48
C GLU A 116 -19.15 11.88 -2.44
N THR A 117 -18.82 13.06 -1.92
CA THR A 117 -18.60 14.29 -2.70
C THR A 117 -17.16 14.48 -3.13
N LEU A 118 -16.24 13.64 -2.65
CA LEU A 118 -14.84 13.71 -3.05
C LEU A 118 -14.64 13.21 -4.47
N ASP A 119 -13.90 13.98 -5.26
CA ASP A 119 -13.51 13.58 -6.61
C ASP A 119 -12.22 12.76 -6.55
N PHE A 120 -12.32 11.47 -6.86
CA PHE A 120 -11.18 10.55 -6.93
C PHE A 120 -10.06 11.09 -7.84
N ARG A 121 -10.39 11.75 -8.95
CA ARG A 121 -9.36 12.27 -9.88
C ARG A 121 -8.63 13.50 -9.34
N GLN A 122 -9.20 14.23 -8.38
CA GLN A 122 -8.51 15.38 -7.77
C GLN A 122 -7.40 14.92 -6.81
N PHE A 123 -7.63 13.83 -6.08
CA PHE A 123 -6.64 13.25 -5.18
C PHE A 123 -5.65 12.35 -5.92
N PHE A 124 -6.07 11.80 -7.06
CA PHE A 124 -5.32 10.83 -7.85
C PHE A 124 -5.29 11.21 -9.35
N PRO A 125 -4.72 12.38 -9.73
CA PRO A 125 -4.82 12.93 -11.09
C PRO A 125 -4.09 12.12 -12.16
N GLU A 126 -2.94 11.55 -11.82
CA GLU A 126 -2.08 10.78 -12.74
C GLU A 126 -1.92 9.33 -12.26
N ILE A 127 -2.98 8.77 -11.67
CA ILE A 127 -2.92 7.44 -11.08
C ILE A 127 -2.60 6.35 -12.11
N THR A 128 -1.59 5.56 -11.79
CA THR A 128 -1.20 4.38 -12.56
C THR A 128 -2.04 3.15 -12.18
N VAL A 129 -2.05 2.12 -13.02
CA VAL A 129 -2.74 0.85 -12.69
C VAL A 129 -2.14 0.23 -11.43
N LYS A 130 -0.81 0.24 -11.31
CA LYS A 130 -0.08 -0.24 -10.14
C LYS A 130 -0.50 0.50 -8.86
N GLU A 131 -0.51 1.83 -8.87
CA GLU A 131 -0.96 2.62 -7.71
C GLU A 131 -2.44 2.34 -7.38
N CYS A 132 -3.30 2.21 -8.40
CA CYS A 132 -4.71 1.88 -8.18
C CYS A 132 -4.91 0.51 -7.52
N ILE A 133 -4.10 -0.49 -7.88
CA ILE A 133 -4.10 -1.80 -7.23
C ILE A 133 -3.64 -1.68 -5.77
N GLN A 134 -2.57 -0.92 -5.51
CA GLN A 134 -2.13 -0.66 -4.13
C GLN A 134 -3.21 0.03 -3.29
N ILE A 135 -3.96 0.99 -3.86
CA ILE A 135 -5.07 1.64 -3.17
C ILE A 135 -6.21 0.65 -2.90
N LEU A 136 -6.51 -0.28 -3.81
CA LEU A 136 -7.50 -1.32 -3.60
C LEU A 136 -7.10 -2.25 -2.45
N GLU A 137 -5.87 -2.76 -2.47
CA GLU A 137 -5.32 -3.61 -1.40
C GLU A 137 -5.30 -2.89 -0.05
N ALA A 138 -4.86 -1.63 -0.05
CA ALA A 138 -4.88 -0.78 1.14
C ALA A 138 -6.29 -0.48 1.62
N SER A 139 -7.25 -0.29 0.73
CA SER A 139 -8.64 -0.04 1.13
C SER A 139 -9.29 -1.24 1.78
N LEU A 140 -8.94 -2.45 1.34
CA LEU A 140 -9.36 -3.69 1.99
C LEU A 140 -8.74 -3.82 3.38
N PHE A 141 -7.44 -3.52 3.51
CA PHE A 141 -6.73 -3.64 4.78
C PHE A 141 -7.11 -2.55 5.80
N LEU A 142 -7.25 -1.30 5.36
CA LEU A 142 -7.53 -0.13 6.19
C LEU A 142 -9.02 0.15 6.38
N GLU A 143 -9.88 -0.69 5.81
CA GLU A 143 -11.35 -0.57 5.84
C GLU A 143 -11.92 0.70 5.18
N THR A 144 -11.18 1.34 4.27
CA THR A 144 -11.62 2.54 3.53
C THR A 144 -12.51 2.17 2.33
N THR A 145 -13.72 1.69 2.62
CA THR A 145 -14.64 1.08 1.64
C THR A 145 -14.99 2.01 0.47
N ALA A 146 -15.27 3.29 0.71
CA ALA A 146 -15.66 4.22 -0.36
C ALA A 146 -14.47 4.56 -1.28
N LEU A 147 -13.29 4.80 -0.71
CA LEU A 147 -12.05 4.90 -1.49
C LEU A 147 -11.83 3.65 -2.38
N GLY A 148 -12.00 2.46 -1.80
CA GLY A 148 -11.89 1.19 -2.52
C GLY A 148 -12.89 1.09 -3.68
N LYS A 149 -14.14 1.54 -3.48
CA LYS A 149 -15.14 1.61 -4.57
C LYS A 149 -14.73 2.58 -5.67
N CYS A 150 -14.18 3.74 -5.35
CA CYS A 150 -13.72 4.71 -6.35
C CYS A 150 -12.54 4.16 -7.17
N ALA A 151 -11.54 3.57 -6.51
CA ALA A 151 -10.43 2.90 -7.18
C ALA A 151 -10.93 1.74 -8.05
N GLY A 152 -11.87 0.92 -7.55
CA GLY A 152 -12.46 -0.18 -8.29
C GLY A 152 -13.21 0.26 -9.54
N LYS A 153 -14.02 1.34 -9.44
CA LYS A 153 -14.70 1.94 -10.59
C LYS A 153 -13.71 2.48 -11.63
N TRP A 154 -12.64 3.14 -11.17
CA TRP A 154 -11.61 3.67 -12.06
C TRP A 154 -10.90 2.55 -12.82
N LEU A 155 -10.55 1.46 -12.14
CA LEU A 155 -9.91 0.30 -12.77
C LEU A 155 -10.87 -0.42 -13.73
N ALA A 156 -12.12 -0.62 -13.32
CA ALA A 156 -13.14 -1.22 -14.17
C ALA A 156 -13.35 -0.44 -15.47
N ALA A 157 -13.40 0.90 -15.40
CA ALA A 157 -13.53 1.75 -16.58
C ALA A 157 -12.34 1.65 -17.54
N LYS A 158 -11.13 1.32 -17.05
CA LYS A 158 -9.96 1.06 -17.92
C LYS A 158 -10.04 -0.28 -18.64
N LEU A 159 -10.71 -1.27 -18.03
CA LEU A 159 -10.84 -2.62 -18.57
C LEU A 159 -12.09 -2.80 -19.44
N GLU A 160 -13.09 -1.93 -19.27
CA GLU A 160 -14.35 -2.00 -20.01
C GLU A 160 -14.12 -2.00 -21.53
N GLY A 161 -14.76 -2.95 -22.22
CA GLY A 161 -14.65 -3.12 -23.68
C GLY A 161 -13.31 -3.67 -24.17
N LYS A 162 -12.37 -4.02 -23.28
CA LYS A 162 -11.07 -4.61 -23.66
C LYS A 162 -11.17 -6.12 -23.82
N SER A 163 -10.41 -6.67 -24.76
CA SER A 163 -10.18 -8.11 -24.86
C SER A 163 -9.35 -8.63 -23.69
N THR A 164 -9.38 -9.93 -23.42
CA THR A 164 -8.56 -10.55 -22.36
C THR A 164 -7.06 -10.26 -22.51
N GLY A 165 -6.55 -10.24 -23.74
CA GLY A 165 -5.15 -9.90 -24.01
C GLY A 165 -4.81 -8.44 -23.70
N GLU A 166 -5.70 -7.52 -24.06
CA GLU A 166 -5.55 -6.10 -23.72
C GLU A 166 -5.66 -5.87 -22.20
N MET A 167 -6.60 -6.54 -21.53
CA MET A 167 -6.72 -6.48 -20.07
C MET A 167 -5.44 -7.00 -19.40
N ALA A 168 -4.89 -8.12 -19.87
CA ALA A 168 -3.64 -8.68 -19.35
C ALA A 168 -2.48 -7.68 -19.50
N ASN A 169 -2.38 -7.00 -20.65
CA ASN A 169 -1.38 -5.97 -20.88
C ASN A 169 -1.58 -4.75 -19.97
N ILE A 170 -2.82 -4.28 -19.77
CA ILE A 170 -3.13 -3.14 -18.89
C ILE A 170 -2.76 -3.45 -17.43
N LEU A 171 -3.02 -4.68 -16.98
CA LEU A 171 -2.73 -5.15 -15.64
C LEU A 171 -1.29 -5.63 -15.46
N GLU A 172 -0.48 -5.62 -16.52
CA GLU A 172 0.89 -6.14 -16.55
C GLU A 172 0.99 -7.60 -16.05
N VAL A 173 -0.05 -8.40 -16.33
CA VAL A 173 -0.09 -9.82 -15.97
C VAL A 173 0.17 -10.72 -17.19
N PRO A 174 0.77 -11.90 -17.00
CA PRO A 174 0.96 -12.83 -18.11
C PRO A 174 -0.37 -13.18 -18.77
N ASN A 175 -0.45 -13.05 -20.10
CA ASN A 175 -1.58 -13.54 -20.88
C ASN A 175 -1.48 -15.07 -21.02
N VAL A 176 -1.71 -15.77 -19.91
CA VAL A 176 -1.86 -17.22 -19.89
C VAL A 176 -3.26 -17.51 -20.41
N GLY A 177 -3.42 -17.50 -21.73
CA GLY A 177 -4.69 -17.80 -22.35
C GLY A 177 -5.25 -19.13 -21.83
N LEU A 178 -6.57 -19.29 -21.90
CA LEU A 178 -7.21 -20.55 -21.52
C LEU A 178 -6.65 -21.71 -22.35
N ASP A 179 -6.50 -22.89 -21.72
CA ASP A 179 -6.20 -24.11 -22.46
C ASP A 179 -7.31 -24.42 -23.48
N PRO A 180 -7.02 -25.22 -24.53
CA PRO A 180 -7.97 -25.46 -25.62
C PRO A 180 -9.32 -26.00 -25.15
N GLU A 181 -9.35 -26.85 -24.12
CA GLU A 181 -10.56 -27.45 -23.58
C GLU A 181 -11.43 -26.39 -22.88
N ARG A 182 -10.81 -25.52 -22.07
CA ARG A 182 -11.50 -24.40 -21.43
C ARG A 182 -11.97 -23.33 -22.41
N LYS A 183 -11.21 -23.06 -23.49
CA LYS A 183 -11.66 -22.17 -24.58
C LYS A 183 -12.92 -22.68 -25.26
N GLN A 184 -13.01 -23.98 -25.47
CA GLN A 184 -14.17 -24.61 -26.11
C GLN A 184 -15.41 -24.58 -25.20
N LYS A 185 -15.23 -24.77 -23.89
CA LYS A 185 -16.30 -24.59 -22.90
C LYS A 185 -16.78 -23.13 -22.85
N LEU A 186 -15.85 -22.16 -22.84
CA LEU A 186 -16.20 -20.74 -22.79
C LEU A 186 -16.95 -20.27 -24.05
N SER A 187 -16.53 -20.72 -25.23
CA SER A 187 -17.18 -20.37 -26.50
C SER A 187 -18.59 -20.96 -26.61
N ALA A 188 -18.82 -22.14 -26.04
CA ALA A 188 -20.16 -22.72 -25.93
C ALA A 188 -21.11 -21.84 -25.10
N TYR A 189 -20.65 -21.27 -23.98
CA TYR A 189 -21.45 -20.32 -23.18
C TYR A 189 -21.72 -19.00 -23.92
N SER A 190 -20.75 -18.47 -24.66
CA SER A 190 -20.93 -17.21 -25.41
C SER A 190 -22.00 -17.30 -26.52
N ARG A 191 -22.18 -18.50 -27.10
CA ARG A 191 -23.23 -18.76 -28.11
C ARG A 191 -24.64 -18.78 -27.51
N VAL A 192 -24.79 -19.16 -26.24
CA VAL A 192 -26.11 -19.21 -25.56
C VAL A 192 -26.61 -17.80 -25.21
N VAL A 193 -25.71 -16.86 -24.91
CA VAL A 193 -26.08 -15.45 -24.62
C VAL A 193 -26.37 -14.66 -25.90
N SER A 194 -25.83 -15.11 -27.04
CA SER A 194 -26.01 -14.47 -28.35
C SER A 194 -27.10 -15.14 -29.21
N GLY A 195 -27.76 -16.19 -28.69
CA GLY A 195 -28.75 -16.98 -29.41
C GLY A 195 -30.17 -16.61 -29.02
N ASP A 196 -30.86 -15.95 -29.95
CA ASP A 196 -32.32 -15.88 -30.13
C ASP A 196 -33.17 -15.53 -28.90
N ALA A 197 -33.53 -14.24 -28.78
CA ALA A 197 -34.85 -13.91 -28.27
C ALA A 197 -35.88 -14.60 -29.17
N PRO A 198 -36.75 -15.48 -28.65
CA PRO A 198 -37.75 -16.13 -29.47
C PRO A 198 -38.69 -15.06 -30.02
N SER A 199 -38.68 -14.88 -31.34
CA SER A 199 -39.75 -14.20 -32.07
C SER A 199 -41.01 -15.06 -31.92
N GLY A 200 -41.77 -14.79 -30.86
CA GLY A 200 -43.00 -15.50 -30.53
C GLY A 200 -44.12 -14.52 -30.24
N TYR A 201 -45.05 -14.44 -31.19
CA TYR A 201 -46.47 -14.13 -31.01
C TYR A 201 -46.83 -12.70 -30.59
N PHE A 202 -46.84 -11.80 -31.59
CA PHE A 202 -47.99 -10.90 -31.75
C PHE A 202 -48.98 -11.61 -32.69
N ASP A 203 -50.10 -12.05 -32.13
CA ASP A 203 -51.41 -11.89 -32.77
C ASP A 203 -52.15 -10.79 -32.00
#